data_AF-A0A971G3Z7-F1
#
_entry.id   AF-A0A971G3Z7-F1
#
_cell.length_a   1.000
_cell.length_b   1.000
_cell.length_c   1.000
_cell.angle_alpha   90.00
_cell.angle_beta   90.00
_cell.angle_gamma   90.00
#
_symmetry.space_group_name_H-M   'P 1'
#
loop_
_entity.id
_entity.type
_entity.pdbx_description
1 polymer ?
#
loop_
_entity_poly.entity_id
_entity_poly.type
_entity_poly.pdbx_seq_one_letter_code
_entity_poly.pdbx_strand_id
1 'polypeptide(L)'
;MSLITEHSAFGLLVWDIIGINADQSITGEANTLTVLMRNPPLWRSFDDASKNHPWGCNRWATSSVRRWLREEFLGGFSPEDRDVLRTVAKETFNADSKRMEEIPDVIFLLSASEAGFPVDNQWVMDEGRAYAFFASGEQRLRRKVDVDGDECYWWLRSPNPSNAVNVRYINPSGALYNNYASVSSGLAAACVIG
;
A
#
# COMPACT_ATOMS: atom_id res chain seq x y z
N MET A 1 -0.64 -0.87 -19.58
CA MET A 1 -0.60 0.60 -19.79
C MET A 1 -0.06 1.21 -18.52
N SER A 2 0.82 2.21 -18.63
CA SER A 2 1.50 2.78 -17.46
C SER A 2 1.58 4.28 -17.56
N LEU A 3 1.57 4.92 -16.39
CA LEU A 3 1.77 6.36 -16.24
C LEU A 3 3.17 6.61 -15.69
N ILE A 4 3.70 7.79 -15.96
CA ILE A 4 5.00 8.23 -15.48
C ILE A 4 4.81 9.60 -14.85
N THR A 5 5.37 9.80 -13.66
CA THR A 5 5.41 11.10 -12.98
C THR A 5 6.82 11.41 -12.51
N GLU A 6 7.14 12.69 -12.32
CA GLU A 6 8.41 13.13 -11.76
C GLU A 6 8.26 13.38 -10.26
N HIS A 7 9.23 12.91 -9.47
CA HIS A 7 9.27 13.10 -8.03
C HIS A 7 10.62 13.66 -7.62
N SER A 8 10.61 14.77 -6.87
CA SER A 8 11.83 15.52 -6.54
C SER A 8 12.92 14.69 -5.86
N ALA A 9 12.55 13.70 -5.05
CA ALA A 9 13.49 12.81 -4.36
C ALA A 9 13.86 11.52 -5.12
N PHE A 10 13.03 11.07 -6.07
CA PHE A 10 13.14 9.72 -6.67
C PHE A 10 13.25 9.74 -8.20
N GLY A 11 13.21 10.91 -8.83
CA GLY A 11 13.19 11.04 -10.28
C GLY A 11 11.89 10.49 -10.86
N LEU A 12 11.99 9.72 -11.94
CA LEU A 12 10.83 9.19 -12.64
C LEU A 12 10.23 7.98 -11.90
N LEU A 13 8.96 8.09 -11.55
CA LEU A 13 8.17 7.00 -10.98
C LEU A 13 7.24 6.42 -12.04
N VAL A 14 7.18 5.09 -12.10
CA VAL A 14 6.32 4.36 -13.06
C VAL A 14 5.16 3.71 -12.34
N TRP A 15 3.96 3.91 -12.86
CA TRP A 15 2.71 3.47 -12.25
C TRP A 15 1.92 2.56 -13.18
N ASP A 16 1.45 1.43 -12.66
CA ASP A 16 0.54 0.52 -13.34
C ASP A 16 -0.91 0.84 -12.99
N ILE A 17 -1.77 0.93 -14.00
CA ILE A 17 -3.22 1.05 -13.78
C ILE A 17 -3.72 -0.30 -13.27
N ILE A 18 -4.19 -0.33 -12.02
CA ILE A 18 -4.70 -1.55 -11.39
C ILE A 18 -6.23 -1.60 -11.31
N GLY A 19 -6.89 -0.45 -11.36
CA GLY A 19 -8.35 -0.33 -11.31
C GLY A 19 -8.87 0.85 -12.12
N ILE A 20 -10.05 0.66 -12.70
CA ILE A 20 -10.84 1.72 -13.35
C ILE A 20 -12.16 1.81 -12.57
N ASN A 21 -12.48 2.99 -12.06
CA ASN A 21 -13.65 3.24 -11.21
C ASN A 21 -13.73 2.26 -10.03
N ALA A 22 -12.55 1.87 -9.52
CA ALA A 22 -12.43 0.88 -8.46
C ALA A 22 -12.57 1.51 -7.08
N ASP A 23 -12.02 2.72 -6.91
CA ASP A 23 -12.13 3.52 -5.70
C ASP A 23 -12.92 4.80 -6.00
N GLN A 24 -13.85 5.13 -5.11
CA GLN A 24 -14.59 6.39 -5.17
C GLN A 24 -13.85 7.43 -4.35
N SER A 25 -13.61 8.59 -4.95
CA SER A 25 -13.12 9.76 -4.23
C SER A 25 -14.13 10.21 -3.19
N ILE A 26 -13.66 10.68 -2.03
CA ILE A 26 -14.54 11.26 -1.00
C ILE A 26 -15.27 12.52 -1.50
N THR A 27 -14.78 13.17 -2.57
CA THR A 27 -15.44 14.31 -3.23
C THR A 27 -16.46 13.88 -4.28
N GLY A 28 -16.54 12.58 -4.61
CA GLY A 28 -17.57 12.02 -5.50
C GLY A 28 -17.24 12.04 -6.99
N GLU A 29 -15.97 12.11 -7.41
CA GLU A 29 -15.65 11.92 -8.85
C GLU A 29 -16.06 10.53 -9.34
N ALA A 30 -16.77 10.50 -10.48
CA ALA A 30 -17.32 9.27 -11.05
C ALA A 30 -16.30 8.46 -11.87
N ASN A 31 -15.27 9.12 -12.44
CA ASN A 31 -14.26 8.50 -13.28
C ASN A 31 -12.90 8.59 -12.62
N THR A 32 -12.39 7.47 -12.13
CA THR A 32 -11.11 7.41 -11.41
C THR A 32 -10.24 6.28 -11.95
N LEU A 33 -8.93 6.46 -11.88
CA LEU A 33 -7.96 5.40 -12.08
C LEU A 33 -7.23 5.15 -10.75
N THR A 34 -7.21 3.89 -10.32
CA THR A 34 -6.33 3.46 -9.24
C THR A 34 -5.03 2.96 -9.84
N VAL A 35 -3.92 3.53 -9.38
CA VAL A 35 -2.59 3.21 -9.89
C VAL A 35 -1.68 2.70 -8.78
N LEU A 36 -0.79 1.78 -9.13
CA LEU A 36 0.18 1.15 -8.22
C LEU A 36 1.58 1.37 -8.76
N MET A 37 2.48 1.83 -7.91
CA MET A 37 3.89 1.99 -8.23
C MET A 37 4.48 0.65 -8.66
N ARG A 38 5.12 0.62 -9.83
CA ARG A 38 5.71 -0.58 -10.41
C ARG A 38 6.96 -1.01 -9.67
N ASN A 39 7.89 -0.06 -9.50
CA ASN A 39 9.22 -0.25 -8.94
C ASN A 39 9.35 0.54 -7.65
N PRO A 40 9.36 -0.11 -6.47
CA PRO A 40 9.60 0.56 -5.20
C PRO A 40 10.97 1.26 -5.20
N PRO A 41 11.05 2.59 -4.94
CA PRO A 41 12.32 3.32 -4.93
C PRO A 41 12.99 3.34 -3.55
N LEU A 42 12.32 2.82 -2.52
CA LEU A 42 12.75 2.94 -1.14
C LEU A 42 12.38 1.72 -0.32
N TRP A 43 13.32 1.31 0.52
CA TRP A 43 13.15 0.32 1.57
C TRP A 43 12.98 1.03 2.91
N ARG A 44 11.90 0.71 3.65
CA ARG A 44 11.62 1.32 4.96
C ARG A 44 10.92 0.35 5.89
N SER A 45 11.10 0.57 7.19
CA SER A 45 10.21 0.07 8.24
C SER A 45 8.75 0.40 7.91
N PHE A 46 7.84 -0.53 8.18
CA PHE A 46 6.42 -0.18 8.21
C PHE A 46 6.16 0.78 9.36
N ASP A 47 6.71 0.49 10.54
CA ASP A 47 6.65 1.35 11.70
C ASP A 47 7.94 1.32 12.50
N ASP A 48 8.37 2.49 12.98
CA ASP A 48 9.61 2.63 13.70
C ASP A 48 9.53 2.00 15.10
N ALA A 49 10.62 1.34 15.50
CA ALA A 49 10.72 0.82 16.84
C ALA A 49 10.70 1.97 17.87
N SER A 50 9.93 1.77 18.93
CA SER A 50 9.85 2.72 20.05
C SER A 50 9.99 1.98 21.39
N LYS A 51 10.17 2.72 22.48
CA LYS A 51 10.26 2.13 23.82
C LYS A 51 9.09 1.21 24.17
N ASN A 52 7.88 1.56 23.71
CA ASN A 52 6.67 0.79 23.98
C ASN A 52 6.37 -0.25 22.89
N HIS A 53 6.99 -0.11 21.70
CA HIS A 53 6.87 -1.05 20.59
C HIS A 53 8.26 -1.35 20.01
N PRO A 54 9.09 -2.19 20.67
CA PRO A 54 10.47 -2.43 20.24
C PRO A 54 10.60 -3.05 18.84
N TRP A 55 9.51 -3.65 18.33
CA TRP A 55 9.43 -4.25 17.00
C TRP A 55 8.53 -3.48 16.03
N GLY A 56 8.12 -2.26 16.40
CA GLY A 56 7.11 -1.45 15.70
C GLY A 56 5.68 -1.93 15.94
N CYS A 57 4.70 -1.19 15.43
CA CYS A 57 3.28 -1.51 15.49
C CYS A 57 2.72 -1.80 14.10
N ASN A 58 1.88 -2.83 13.97
CA ASN A 58 1.28 -3.19 12.68
C ASN A 58 0.06 -2.36 12.27
N ARG A 59 -0.24 -1.29 13.02
CA ARG A 59 -1.42 -0.45 12.80
C ARG A 59 -1.15 0.62 11.75
N TRP A 60 -1.76 0.47 10.57
CA TRP A 60 -1.66 1.45 9.48
C TRP A 60 -1.95 2.89 9.92
N ALA A 61 -3.01 3.11 10.69
CA ALA A 61 -3.45 4.45 11.10
C ALA A 61 -2.34 5.29 11.77
N THR A 62 -1.45 4.66 12.53
CA THR A 62 -0.39 5.33 13.31
C THR A 62 1.01 5.03 12.78
N SER A 63 1.12 4.26 11.70
CA SER A 63 2.41 3.77 11.21
C SER A 63 3.29 4.89 10.68
N SER A 64 4.59 4.70 10.86
CA SER A 64 5.61 5.63 10.37
C SER A 64 5.64 5.69 8.84
N VAL A 65 5.33 4.59 8.14
CA VAL A 65 5.18 4.59 6.68
C VAL A 65 4.01 5.45 6.20
N ARG A 66 2.84 5.39 6.87
CA ARG A 66 1.67 6.21 6.49
C ARG A 66 1.96 7.70 6.68
N ARG A 67 2.62 8.06 7.79
CA ARG A 67 3.06 9.44 8.04
C ARG A 67 3.99 9.93 6.93
N TRP A 68 5.01 9.14 6.61
CA TRP A 68 5.95 9.46 5.55
C TRP A 68 5.29 9.61 4.18
N LEU A 69 4.36 8.72 3.82
CA LEU A 69 3.61 8.79 2.56
C LEU A 69 2.77 10.07 2.44
N ARG A 70 2.15 10.51 3.54
CA ARG A 70 1.30 11.71 3.57
C ARG A 70 2.08 13.02 3.57
N GLU A 71 3.30 12.98 4.10
CA GLU A 71 4.12 14.18 4.28
C GLU A 71 5.19 14.24 3.18
N GLU A 72 6.33 13.59 3.40
CA GLU A 72 7.51 13.70 2.53
C GLU A 72 7.27 13.19 1.12
N PHE A 73 6.64 12.02 0.97
CA PHE A 73 6.40 11.43 -0.36
C PHE A 73 5.37 12.24 -1.15
N LEU A 74 4.23 12.58 -0.55
CA LEU A 74 3.25 13.43 -1.21
C LEU A 74 3.83 14.81 -1.57
N GLY A 75 4.68 15.37 -0.70
CA GLY A 75 5.34 16.66 -0.91
C GLY A 75 6.37 16.66 -2.05
N GLY A 76 6.79 15.49 -2.54
CA GLY A 76 7.76 15.37 -3.63
C GLY A 76 7.16 15.50 -5.04
N PHE A 77 5.83 15.46 -5.17
CA PHE A 77 5.13 15.69 -6.44
C PHE A 77 4.91 17.18 -6.73
N SER A 78 4.85 17.53 -8.02
CA SER A 78 4.54 18.91 -8.45
C SER A 78 3.15 19.34 -7.98
N PRO A 79 2.84 20.65 -7.95
CA PRO A 79 1.48 21.12 -7.70
C PRO A 79 0.44 20.51 -8.66
N GLU A 80 0.78 20.38 -9.93
CA GLU A 80 -0.09 19.83 -10.98
C GLU A 80 -0.38 18.34 -10.75
N ASP A 81 0.66 17.55 -10.44
CA ASP A 81 0.49 16.13 -10.11
C ASP A 81 -0.32 15.93 -8.84
N ARG A 82 -0.20 16.83 -7.86
CA ARG A 82 -1.01 16.77 -6.63
C ARG A 82 -2.46 17.16 -6.86
N ASP A 83 -2.74 18.03 -7.83
CA ASP A 83 -4.09 18.50 -8.14
C ASP A 83 -5.00 17.40 -8.70
N VAL A 84 -4.43 16.37 -9.32
CA VAL A 84 -5.20 15.21 -9.84
C VAL A 84 -5.39 14.09 -8.82
N LEU A 85 -4.66 14.12 -7.69
CA LEU A 85 -4.77 13.09 -6.67
C LEU A 85 -6.08 13.21 -5.89
N ARG A 86 -6.68 12.07 -5.60
CA ARG A 86 -7.95 11.97 -4.88
C ARG A 86 -7.76 11.30 -3.53
N THR A 87 -8.44 11.86 -2.53
CA THR A 87 -8.53 11.22 -1.22
C THR A 87 -9.58 10.13 -1.29
N VAL A 88 -9.22 8.92 -0.88
CA VAL A 88 -10.12 7.77 -0.83
C VAL A 88 -10.13 7.17 0.57
N ALA A 89 -11.29 6.66 0.97
CA ALA A 89 -11.46 6.00 2.25
C ALA A 89 -11.10 4.51 2.10
N LYS A 90 -10.06 4.04 2.80
CA LYS A 90 -9.62 2.65 2.74
C LYS A 90 -10.02 1.92 4.01
N GLU A 91 -10.81 0.86 3.86
CA GLU A 91 -11.04 -0.09 4.95
C GLU A 91 -9.72 -0.79 5.31
N THR A 92 -9.42 -0.79 6.60
CA THR A 92 -8.18 -1.36 7.14
C THR A 92 -8.47 -2.07 8.44
N PHE A 93 -7.99 -3.30 8.59
CA PHE A 93 -8.18 -4.04 9.83
C PHE A 93 -7.23 -3.55 10.91
N ASN A 94 -7.74 -3.33 12.12
CA ASN A 94 -6.95 -3.07 13.30
C ASN A 94 -6.84 -4.33 14.16
N ALA A 95 -5.63 -4.87 14.27
CA ALA A 95 -5.35 -6.10 15.00
C ALA A 95 -5.50 -5.96 16.53
N ASP A 96 -5.37 -4.75 17.09
CA ASP A 96 -5.51 -4.49 18.53
C ASP A 96 -6.98 -4.48 18.94
N SER A 97 -7.82 -3.73 18.19
CA SER A 97 -9.24 -3.58 18.49
C SER A 97 -10.11 -4.70 17.88
N LYS A 98 -9.54 -5.49 16.97
CA LYS A 98 -10.23 -6.51 16.16
C LYS A 98 -11.41 -5.92 15.36
N ARG A 99 -11.23 -4.72 14.82
CA ARG A 99 -12.27 -4.00 14.08
C ARG A 99 -11.71 -3.40 12.81
N MET A 100 -12.60 -3.21 11.83
CA MET A 100 -12.31 -2.42 10.65
C MET A 100 -12.32 -0.93 11.02
N GLU A 101 -11.37 -0.20 10.46
CA GLU A 101 -11.27 1.25 10.52
C GLU A 101 -11.26 1.77 9.08
N GLU A 102 -12.09 2.78 8.81
CA GLU A 102 -12.06 3.48 7.54
C GLU A 102 -11.08 4.65 7.64
N ILE A 103 -10.06 4.66 6.78
CA ILE A 103 -8.94 5.60 6.86
C ILE A 103 -8.84 6.38 5.54
N PRO A 104 -9.10 7.70 5.53
CA PRO A 104 -8.97 8.52 4.33
C PRO A 104 -7.50 8.80 3.98
N ASP A 105 -7.02 8.29 2.84
CA ASP A 105 -5.64 8.43 2.34
C ASP A 105 -5.63 9.00 0.91
N VAL A 106 -4.64 9.85 0.60
CA VAL A 106 -4.31 10.25 -0.78
C VAL A 106 -3.36 9.24 -1.42
N ILE A 107 -2.38 8.78 -0.63
CA ILE A 107 -1.41 7.76 -1.00
C ILE A 107 -1.46 6.67 0.07
N PHE A 108 -1.58 5.43 -0.35
CA PHE A 108 -1.74 4.27 0.54
C PHE A 108 -0.92 3.07 0.06
N LEU A 109 -0.84 2.04 0.90
CA LEU A 109 -0.41 0.71 0.49
C LEU A 109 -1.64 -0.18 0.29
N LEU A 110 -1.57 -1.12 -0.66
CA LEU A 110 -2.64 -2.10 -0.86
C LEU A 110 -2.83 -2.99 0.36
N SER A 111 -4.03 -3.56 0.52
CA SER A 111 -4.29 -4.63 1.48
C SER A 111 -4.03 -5.98 0.83
N ALA A 112 -3.99 -7.02 1.65
CA ALA A 112 -3.92 -8.39 1.14
C ALA A 112 -5.15 -8.73 0.28
N SER A 113 -6.36 -8.33 0.69
CA SER A 113 -7.58 -8.59 -0.08
C SER A 113 -7.57 -7.85 -1.43
N GLU A 114 -7.12 -6.59 -1.46
CA GLU A 114 -6.98 -5.79 -2.68
C GLU A 114 -5.91 -6.31 -3.63
N ALA A 115 -4.82 -6.87 -3.09
CA ALA A 115 -3.80 -7.59 -3.85
C ALA A 115 -4.27 -8.99 -4.32
N GLY A 116 -5.54 -9.33 -4.11
CA GLY A 116 -6.16 -10.55 -4.61
C GLY A 116 -5.87 -11.79 -3.79
N PHE A 117 -5.45 -11.67 -2.52
CA PHE A 117 -5.45 -12.82 -1.62
C PHE A 117 -6.89 -13.09 -1.14
N PRO A 118 -7.29 -14.38 -1.07
CA PRO A 118 -8.65 -14.73 -0.67
C PRO A 118 -8.90 -14.36 0.79
N VAL A 119 -10.02 -13.70 1.04
CA VAL A 119 -10.50 -13.37 2.39
C VAL A 119 -10.95 -14.64 3.08
N ASP A 120 -10.42 -14.88 4.28
CA ASP A 120 -10.79 -16.01 5.15
C ASP A 120 -11.22 -15.57 6.55
N ASN A 121 -11.18 -14.27 6.84
CA ASN A 121 -11.49 -13.67 8.14
C ASN A 121 -10.66 -14.22 9.31
N GLN A 122 -9.51 -14.84 9.01
CA GLN A 122 -8.58 -15.38 9.99
C GLN A 122 -7.17 -14.83 9.77
N TRP A 123 -6.68 -14.94 8.53
CA TRP A 123 -5.36 -14.50 8.11
C TRP A 123 -5.43 -13.30 7.17
N VAL A 124 -6.47 -13.21 6.36
CA VAL A 124 -6.77 -12.10 5.45
C VAL A 124 -8.17 -11.59 5.76
N MET A 125 -8.25 -10.32 6.13
CA MET A 125 -9.49 -9.63 6.44
C MET A 125 -10.06 -8.96 5.18
N ASP A 126 -11.37 -8.74 5.17
CA ASP A 126 -12.02 -8.00 4.08
C ASP A 126 -11.73 -6.51 4.19
N GLU A 127 -10.62 -6.07 3.59
CA GLU A 127 -10.18 -4.67 3.56
C GLU A 127 -10.48 -4.02 2.20
N GLY A 128 -11.38 -4.63 1.42
CA GLY A 128 -11.75 -4.19 0.08
C GLY A 128 -11.53 -5.26 -0.99
N ARG A 129 -12.28 -5.12 -2.08
CA ARG A 129 -12.24 -6.03 -3.23
C ARG A 129 -10.88 -6.05 -3.92
N ALA A 130 -10.50 -7.20 -4.46
CA ALA A 130 -9.34 -7.32 -5.34
C ALA A 130 -9.46 -6.37 -6.54
N TYR A 131 -8.37 -5.65 -6.83
CA TYR A 131 -8.31 -4.85 -8.06
C TYR A 131 -8.31 -5.75 -9.30
N ALA A 132 -8.88 -5.26 -10.41
CA ALA A 132 -9.02 -6.03 -11.65
C ALA A 132 -7.67 -6.58 -12.15
N PHE A 133 -6.58 -5.85 -11.90
CA PHE A 133 -5.23 -6.30 -12.18
C PHE A 133 -4.84 -7.61 -11.49
N PHE A 134 -5.36 -7.89 -10.28
CA PHE A 134 -5.08 -9.11 -9.53
C PHE A 134 -6.17 -10.18 -9.66
N ALA A 135 -7.18 -9.97 -10.52
CA ALA A 135 -8.38 -10.81 -10.57
C ALA A 135 -8.11 -12.29 -10.93
N SER A 136 -7.03 -12.59 -11.67
CA SER A 136 -6.67 -13.99 -11.98
C SER A 136 -6.03 -14.72 -10.79
N GLY A 137 -5.65 -14.01 -9.73
CA GLY A 137 -5.00 -14.57 -8.55
C GLY A 137 -3.54 -15.02 -8.76
N GLU A 138 -2.99 -14.84 -9.96
CA GLU A 138 -1.65 -15.30 -10.33
C GLU A 138 -0.56 -14.58 -9.53
N GLN A 139 0.32 -15.36 -8.87
CA GLN A 139 1.39 -14.81 -8.03
C GLN A 139 2.33 -13.87 -8.81
N ARG A 140 2.56 -14.13 -10.10
CA ARG A 140 3.45 -13.29 -10.93
C ARG A 140 3.03 -11.82 -11.00
N LEU A 141 1.74 -11.53 -10.82
CA LEU A 141 1.18 -10.18 -10.85
C LEU A 141 1.51 -9.40 -9.57
N ARG A 142 1.81 -10.11 -8.47
CA ARG A 142 2.17 -9.52 -7.18
C ARG A 142 3.66 -9.32 -7.00
N ARG A 143 4.49 -9.87 -7.89
CA ARG A 143 5.95 -9.71 -7.85
C ARG A 143 6.33 -8.30 -8.24
N LYS A 144 7.37 -7.77 -7.58
CA LYS A 144 7.97 -6.48 -7.91
C LYS A 144 9.47 -6.63 -8.02
N VAL A 145 10.05 -5.81 -8.88
CA VAL A 145 11.48 -5.50 -8.85
C VAL A 145 11.61 -4.05 -8.43
N ASP A 146 12.62 -3.71 -7.64
CA ASP A 146 12.86 -2.32 -7.23
C ASP A 146 13.45 -1.50 -8.38
N VAL A 147 13.87 -0.27 -8.09
CA VAL A 147 14.45 0.64 -9.09
C VAL A 147 15.84 0.20 -9.56
N ASP A 148 16.53 -0.64 -8.80
CA ASP A 148 17.85 -1.19 -9.14
C ASP A 148 17.74 -2.51 -9.94
N GLY A 149 16.53 -3.07 -10.00
CA GLY A 149 16.21 -4.28 -10.77
C GLY A 149 16.22 -5.56 -9.93
N ASP A 150 16.31 -5.45 -8.61
CA ASP A 150 16.34 -6.59 -7.70
C ASP A 150 14.94 -7.02 -7.29
N GLU A 151 14.74 -8.33 -7.06
CA GLU A 151 13.46 -8.84 -6.60
C GLU A 151 13.10 -8.28 -5.21
N CYS A 152 11.89 -7.74 -5.10
CA CYS A 152 11.51 -6.89 -3.98
C CYS A 152 10.48 -7.55 -3.06
N TYR A 153 10.74 -7.46 -1.76
CA TYR A 153 9.72 -7.61 -0.72
C TYR A 153 8.95 -6.31 -0.61
N TRP A 154 7.62 -6.30 -0.57
CA TRP A 154 6.89 -5.04 -0.44
C TRP A 154 5.73 -5.09 0.55
N TRP A 155 5.60 -4.00 1.32
CA TRP A 155 4.62 -3.89 2.39
C TRP A 155 3.18 -3.79 1.88
N LEU A 156 2.27 -4.35 2.66
CA LEU A 156 0.83 -4.10 2.57
C LEU A 156 0.39 -3.31 3.81
N ARG A 157 -0.75 -2.61 3.74
CA ARG A 157 -1.32 -1.95 4.93
C ARG A 157 -1.94 -2.93 5.93
N SER A 158 -2.20 -4.16 5.48
CA SER A 158 -2.82 -5.21 6.29
C SER A 158 -1.92 -5.66 7.44
N PRO A 159 -2.43 -5.74 8.68
CA PRO A 159 -1.70 -6.39 9.77
C PRO A 159 -1.76 -7.93 9.64
N ASN A 160 -0.91 -8.63 10.40
CA ASN A 160 -1.20 -10.00 10.80
C ASN A 160 -2.31 -9.96 11.89
N PRO A 161 -3.50 -10.55 11.65
CA PRO A 161 -4.60 -10.44 12.60
C PRO A 161 -4.33 -11.05 13.98
N SER A 162 -3.42 -12.01 14.09
CA SER A 162 -3.12 -12.72 15.34
C SER A 162 -1.92 -12.14 16.10
N ASN A 163 -1.23 -11.14 15.55
CA ASN A 163 0.00 -10.62 16.14
C ASN A 163 0.17 -9.12 15.86
N ALA A 164 0.09 -8.30 16.92
CA ALA A 164 0.12 -6.83 16.88
C ALA A 164 1.44 -6.20 16.37
N VAL A 165 2.53 -6.97 16.27
CA VAL A 165 3.81 -6.46 15.74
C VAL A 165 4.09 -6.90 14.32
N ASN A 166 3.35 -7.88 13.79
CA ASN A 166 3.58 -8.41 12.46
C ASN A 166 2.69 -7.73 11.41
N VAL A 167 3.31 -7.30 10.32
CA VAL A 167 2.66 -6.65 9.16
C VAL A 167 2.72 -7.58 7.96
N ARG A 168 1.70 -7.57 7.10
CA ARG A 168 1.70 -8.34 5.86
C ARG A 168 2.61 -7.71 4.81
N TYR A 169 3.34 -8.55 4.11
CA TYR A 169 4.11 -8.17 2.93
C TYR A 169 3.99 -9.26 1.87
N ILE A 170 4.37 -8.93 0.64
CA ILE A 170 4.50 -9.89 -0.44
C ILE A 170 5.98 -10.12 -0.72
N ASN A 171 6.39 -11.39 -0.75
CA ASN A 171 7.77 -11.78 -1.03
C ASN A 171 8.08 -11.75 -2.55
N PRO A 172 9.35 -11.93 -2.94
CA PRO A 172 9.75 -12.06 -4.35
C PRO A 172 8.99 -13.09 -5.20
N SER A 173 8.46 -14.17 -4.59
CA SER A 173 7.67 -15.16 -5.32
C SER A 173 6.22 -14.73 -5.57
N GLY A 174 5.76 -13.62 -4.99
CA GLY A 174 4.37 -13.15 -5.08
C GLY A 174 3.44 -13.76 -4.03
N ALA A 175 4.00 -14.38 -2.99
CA ALA A 175 3.26 -15.00 -1.90
C ALA A 175 3.14 -14.07 -0.67
N LEU A 176 2.04 -14.23 0.08
CA LEU A 176 1.77 -13.45 1.28
C LEU A 176 2.57 -13.99 2.47
N TYR A 177 3.30 -13.10 3.13
CA TYR A 177 4.03 -13.38 4.35
C TYR A 177 3.79 -12.27 5.38
N ASN A 178 4.43 -12.37 6.53
CA ASN A 178 4.46 -11.30 7.52
C ASN A 178 5.82 -11.24 8.22
N ASN A 179 6.19 -10.07 8.68
CA ASN A 179 7.38 -9.84 9.49
C ASN A 179 7.13 -8.69 10.47
N TYR A 180 8.06 -8.46 11.39
CA TYR A 180 7.99 -7.35 12.34
C TYR A 180 7.85 -6.01 11.61
N ALA A 181 7.01 -5.11 12.11
CA ALA A 181 6.79 -3.79 11.52
C ALA A 181 8.09 -2.95 11.39
N SER A 182 9.06 -3.20 12.26
CA SER A 182 10.37 -2.53 12.29
C SER A 182 11.38 -3.02 11.24
N VAL A 183 11.15 -4.15 10.56
CA VAL A 183 12.04 -4.58 9.47
C VAL A 183 11.80 -3.74 8.22
N SER A 184 12.80 -3.65 7.35
CA SER A 184 12.66 -2.90 6.10
C SER A 184 12.10 -3.78 4.97
N SER A 185 11.14 -3.25 4.22
CA SER A 185 10.70 -3.78 2.92
C SER A 185 10.45 -2.62 1.95
N GLY A 186 10.33 -2.92 0.67
CA GLY A 186 10.01 -1.96 -0.38
C GLY A 186 8.62 -1.34 -0.21
N LEU A 187 8.51 -0.07 -0.60
CA LEU A 187 7.27 0.69 -0.59
C LEU A 187 6.68 0.80 -2.00
N ALA A 188 5.70 -0.05 -2.31
CA ALA A 188 4.88 0.09 -3.50
C ALA A 188 3.63 0.91 -3.18
N ALA A 189 3.75 2.24 -3.28
CA ALA A 189 2.63 3.14 -3.06
C ALA A 189 1.54 2.97 -4.13
N ALA A 190 0.29 3.18 -3.73
CA ALA A 190 -0.86 3.30 -4.61
C ALA A 190 -1.58 4.63 -4.35
N CYS A 191 -2.22 5.16 -5.38
CA CYS A 191 -3.06 6.34 -5.28
C CYS A 191 -4.18 6.29 -6.30
N VAL A 192 -5.13 7.22 -6.16
CA VAL A 192 -6.27 7.38 -7.06
C VAL A 192 -6.16 8.74 -7.72
N ILE A 193 -6.31 8.75 -9.05
CA ILE A 193 -6.35 9.97 -9.86
C ILE A 193 -7.71 10.10 -10.52
N GLY A 194 -8.21 11.33 -10.66
CA GLY A 194 -9.52 11.63 -11.25
C GLY A 194 -9.67 13.07 -11.65
#